data_AF-A0A925UPT0-F1
#
_entry.id   AF-A0A925UPT0-F1
#
_cell.length_a   1.000
_cell.length_b   1.000
_cell.length_c   1.000
_cell.angle_alpha   90.00
_cell.angle_beta   90.00
_cell.angle_gamma   90.00
#
_symmetry.space_group_name_H-M   'P 1'
#
loop_
_entity.id
_entity.type
_entity.pdbx_description
1 polymer ?
#
loop_
_entity_poly.entity_id
_entity_poly.type
_entity_poly.pdbx_seq_one_letter_code
_entity_poly.pdbx_strand_id
1 'polypeptide(L)'
;MNYILGRDRLQASVECFQDYVETDNEVRVIDKIIDTLDIEYLGFKIGNNDIAERPMYNSKDMLKLFVYGYFNGIRSSRKLAKQSIIAVLYNSP
;
A
#
# COMPACT_ATOMS: atom_id res chain seq x y z
N MET A 1 -15.43 -31.32 21.89
CA MET A 1 -14.84 -31.15 20.54
C MET A 1 -14.53 -29.67 20.40
N ASN A 2 -13.26 -29.27 20.47
CA ASN A 2 -12.86 -27.87 20.59
C ASN A 2 -12.18 -27.42 19.30
N TYR A 3 -12.98 -26.94 18.34
CA TYR A 3 -12.47 -26.27 17.14
C TYR A 3 -12.67 -24.77 17.31
N ILE A 4 -11.71 -23.99 16.83
CA ILE A 4 -11.87 -22.54 16.74
C ILE A 4 -12.87 -22.27 15.62
N LEU A 5 -14.01 -21.67 15.97
CA LEU A 5 -15.00 -21.20 14.99
C LEU A 5 -14.48 -19.92 14.36
N GLY A 6 -14.50 -19.85 13.02
CA GLY A 6 -14.16 -18.65 12.28
C GLY A 6 -15.19 -17.54 12.48
N ARG A 7 -14.83 -16.31 12.12
CA ARG A 7 -15.76 -15.17 12.14
C ARG A 7 -16.78 -15.26 11.01
N ASP A 8 -17.99 -14.78 11.27
CA ASP A 8 -19.05 -14.66 10.28
C ASP A 8 -18.67 -13.60 9.23
N ARG A 9 -18.88 -13.91 7.95
CA ARG A 9 -18.55 -13.01 6.81
C ARG A 9 -19.44 -11.78 6.76
N LEU A 10 -20.55 -11.78 7.48
CA LEU A 10 -21.49 -10.66 7.56
C LEU A 10 -21.20 -9.73 8.75
N GLN A 11 -20.19 -10.05 9.57
CA GLN A 11 -19.85 -9.24 10.73
C GLN A 11 -19.24 -7.90 10.30
N ALA A 12 -19.83 -6.79 10.75
CA ALA A 12 -19.27 -5.47 10.58
C ALA A 12 -18.23 -5.18 11.67
N SER A 13 -17.07 -4.63 11.27
CA SER A 13 -16.01 -4.14 12.16
C SER A 13 -15.73 -2.66 11.87
N VAL A 14 -15.23 -1.94 12.88
CA VAL A 14 -14.63 -0.62 12.71
C VAL A 14 -13.15 -0.80 12.97
N GLU A 15 -12.32 -0.58 11.95
CA GLU A 15 -10.88 -0.85 12.00
C GLU A 15 -10.09 0.35 11.47
N CYS A 16 -8.90 0.56 12.02
CA CYS A 16 -7.96 1.57 11.56
C CYS A 16 -6.89 0.91 10.69
N PHE A 17 -6.77 1.30 9.42
CA PHE A 17 -5.77 0.73 8.51
C PHE A 17 -4.33 0.88 9.01
N GLN A 18 -4.06 1.86 9.88
CA GLN A 18 -2.75 2.06 10.47
C GLN A 18 -2.34 0.91 11.42
N ASP A 19 -3.32 0.21 12.00
CA ASP A 19 -3.09 -0.88 12.94
C ASP A 19 -2.65 -2.18 12.24
N TYR A 20 -2.84 -2.25 10.92
CA TYR A 20 -2.43 -3.40 10.09
C TYR A 20 -0.94 -3.41 9.78
N VAL A 21 -0.24 -2.30 10.05
CA VAL A 21 1.18 -2.18 9.78
C VAL A 21 1.91 -2.19 11.10
N GLU A 22 2.72 -3.23 11.32
CA GLU A 22 3.57 -3.33 12.50
C GLU A 22 4.46 -2.10 12.68
N THR A 23 4.79 -1.77 13.93
CA THR A 23 5.58 -0.57 14.25
C THR A 23 6.99 -0.61 13.65
N ASP A 24 7.56 -1.82 13.50
CA ASP A 24 8.90 -2.07 12.94
C ASP A 24 8.87 -2.49 11.46
N ASN A 25 7.73 -2.33 10.77
CA ASN A 25 7.61 -2.72 9.37
C ASN A 25 8.41 -1.77 8.45
N GLU A 26 9.15 -2.35 7.49
CA GLU A 26 9.94 -1.62 6.50
C GLU A 26 9.16 -0.61 5.68
N VAL A 27 7.85 -0.83 5.48
CA VAL A 27 6.95 0.09 4.77
C VAL A 27 6.97 1.48 5.40
N ARG A 28 7.08 1.58 6.73
CA ARG A 28 7.14 2.87 7.43
C ARG A 28 8.41 3.65 7.11
N VAL A 29 9.52 2.95 6.87
CA VAL A 29 10.79 3.57 6.45
C VAL A 29 10.68 4.03 5.00
N ILE A 30 10.13 3.20 4.12
CA ILE A 30 9.88 3.53 2.71
C ILE A 30 8.98 4.78 2.59
N ASP A 31 7.90 4.84 3.37
CA ASP A 31 6.99 5.98 3.43
C ASP A 31 7.73 7.26 3.78
N LYS A 32 8.45 7.27 4.91
CA LYS A 32 9.19 8.45 5.37
C LYS A 32 10.24 8.92 4.37
N ILE A 33 10.98 8.00 3.76
CA ILE A 33 12.00 8.35 2.75
C ILE A 33 11.33 9.03 1.57
N ILE A 34 10.29 8.43 1.00
CA ILE A 34 9.68 8.94 -0.24
C ILE A 34 8.90 10.23 0.01
N ASP A 35 8.31 10.39 1.19
CA ASP A 35 7.62 11.62 1.55
C ASP A 35 8.59 12.81 1.65
N THR A 36 9.85 12.58 2.04
CA THR A 36 10.90 13.61 2.05
C THR A 36 11.49 13.96 0.68
N LEU A 37 11.24 13.15 -0.36
CA LEU A 37 11.78 13.41 -1.70
C LEU A 37 11.04 14.57 -2.39
N ASP A 38 11.83 15.43 -3.04
CA ASP A 38 11.35 16.39 -4.01
C ASP A 38 11.17 15.70 -5.36
N ILE A 39 9.92 15.31 -5.62
CA ILE A 39 9.53 14.56 -6.81
C ILE A 39 9.62 15.42 -8.08
N GLU A 40 9.40 16.73 -7.98
CA GLU A 40 9.50 17.64 -9.13
C GLU A 40 10.97 17.80 -9.55
N TYR A 41 11.88 17.98 -8.59
CA TYR A 41 13.31 18.02 -8.86
C TYR A 41 13.84 16.73 -9.48
N LEU A 42 13.30 15.58 -9.07
CA LEU A 42 13.63 14.27 -9.66
C LEU A 42 13.06 14.07 -11.08
N GLY A 43 12.34 15.06 -11.62
CA GLY A 43 11.83 15.06 -12.99
C GLY A 43 10.50 14.32 -13.18
N PHE A 44 9.80 13.98 -12.10
CA PHE A 44 8.44 13.45 -12.23
C PHE A 44 7.49 14.59 -12.58
N LYS A 45 6.63 14.34 -13.57
CA LYS A 45 5.59 15.27 -13.97
C LYS A 45 4.38 15.04 -13.08
N ILE A 46 4.10 15.99 -12.19
CA ILE A 46 2.82 16.03 -11.50
C ILE A 46 1.80 16.46 -12.56
N GLY A 47 0.94 15.53 -12.96
CA GLY A 47 -0.05 15.80 -14.00
C GLY A 47 -1.02 16.88 -13.56
N ASN A 48 -1.20 17.92 -14.37
CA ASN A 48 -2.34 18.83 -14.22
C ASN A 48 -3.59 17.99 -14.50
N ASN A 49 -4.38 17.72 -13.45
CA ASN A 49 -5.57 16.86 -13.50
C ASN A 49 -6.73 17.47 -14.30
N ASP A 50 -6.52 18.61 -14.97
CA ASP A 50 -7.61 19.43 -15.53
C ASP A 50 -8.26 18.83 -16.79
N ILE A 51 -7.70 17.77 -17.39
CA ILE A 51 -8.14 17.26 -18.71
C ILE A 51 -8.51 15.77 -18.68
N ALA A 52 -8.15 15.02 -17.64
CA ALA A 52 -8.33 13.56 -17.64
C ALA A 52 -9.65 13.14 -16.96
N GLU A 53 -10.50 12.39 -17.68
CA GLU A 53 -11.70 11.73 -17.12
C GLU A 53 -11.37 10.73 -16.00
N ARG A 54 -10.09 10.36 -15.85
CA ARG A 54 -9.58 9.51 -14.78
C ARG A 54 -8.40 10.20 -14.10
N PRO A 55 -8.48 10.46 -12.79
CA PRO A 55 -7.38 11.07 -12.06
C PRO A 55 -6.13 10.17 -12.14
N MET A 56 -4.97 10.81 -12.28
CA MET A 56 -3.70 10.09 -12.28
C MET A 56 -3.38 9.61 -10.86
N TYR A 57 -2.68 8.48 -10.75
CA TYR A 57 -2.10 8.06 -9.47
C TYR A 57 -1.03 9.06 -9.02
N ASN A 58 -0.97 9.30 -7.71
CA ASN A 58 0.09 10.10 -7.13
C ASN A 58 1.46 9.45 -7.38
N SER A 59 2.43 10.24 -7.87
CA SER A 59 3.78 9.77 -8.15
C SER A 59 4.50 9.27 -6.90
N LYS A 60 4.27 9.88 -5.72
CA LYS A 60 4.82 9.41 -4.43
C LYS A 60 4.32 8.01 -4.10
N ASP A 61 3.01 7.80 -4.22
CA ASP A 61 2.39 6.51 -3.90
C ASP A 61 2.85 5.40 -4.85
N MET A 62 2.96 5.71 -6.14
CA MET A 62 3.52 4.77 -7.13
C MET A 62 4.99 4.44 -6.85
N LEU A 63 5.78 5.43 -6.42
CA LEU A 63 7.18 5.22 -6.06
C LEU A 63 7.31 4.36 -4.80
N LYS A 64 6.46 4.57 -3.79
CA LYS A 64 6.40 3.76 -2.56
C LYS A 64 6.13 2.30 -2.90
N LEU A 65 5.13 2.05 -3.74
CA LEU A 65 4.78 0.72 -4.20
C LEU A 65 5.92 0.06 -4.99
N PHE A 66 6.58 0.82 -5.85
CA PHE A 66 7.71 0.33 -6.65
C PHE A 66 8.91 -0.06 -5.78
N VAL A 67 9.29 0.80 -4.83
CA VAL A 67 10.39 0.54 -3.89
C VAL A 67 10.07 -0.65 -3.00
N TYR A 68 8.85 -0.75 -2.48
CA TYR A 68 8.41 -1.91 -1.70
C TYR A 68 8.52 -3.22 -2.50
N GLY A 69 8.05 -3.21 -3.74
CA GLY A 69 8.13 -4.38 -4.63
C GLY A 69 9.58 -4.78 -4.91
N TYR A 70 10.45 -3.80 -5.16
CA TYR A 70 11.88 -4.06 -5.36
C TYR A 70 12.53 -4.64 -4.10
N PHE A 71 12.27 -4.04 -2.93
CA PHE A 71 12.80 -4.47 -1.63
C PHE A 71 12.42 -5.92 -1.31
N ASN A 72 11.18 -6.31 -1.62
CA ASN A 72 10.67 -7.66 -1.39
C ASN A 72 10.94 -8.65 -2.55
N GLY A 73 11.73 -8.25 -3.56
CA GLY A 73 12.04 -9.11 -4.71
C GLY A 73 10.83 -9.39 -5.63
N ILE A 74 9.74 -8.63 -5.51
CA ILE A 74 8.52 -8.78 -6.29
C ILE A 74 8.63 -7.95 -7.57
N ARG A 75 8.92 -8.63 -8.68
CA ARG A 75 9.09 -7.99 -10.00
C ARG A 75 7.84 -7.92 -10.86
N SER A 76 6.79 -8.67 -10.51
CA SER A 76 5.54 -8.71 -11.28
C SER A 76 4.53 -7.75 -10.69
N SER A 77 4.04 -6.82 -11.49
CA SER A 77 2.96 -5.90 -11.12
C SER A 77 1.72 -6.62 -10.59
N ARG A 78 1.37 -7.78 -11.18
CA ARG A 78 0.26 -8.63 -10.69
C ARG A 78 0.53 -9.23 -9.32
N LYS A 79 1.77 -9.72 -9.08
CA LYS A 79 2.15 -10.23 -7.75
C LYS A 79 2.16 -9.10 -6.72
N LEU A 80 2.61 -7.91 -7.11
CA LEU A 80 2.63 -6.73 -6.27
C LEU A 80 1.21 -6.30 -5.86
N ALA A 81 0.30 -6.19 -6.85
CA ALA A 81 -1.11 -5.90 -6.59
C ALA A 81 -1.76 -6.93 -5.66
N LYS A 82 -1.45 -8.22 -5.86
CA LYS A 82 -1.94 -9.29 -4.98
C LYS A 82 -1.42 -9.13 -3.55
N GLN A 83 -0.16 -8.75 -3.35
CA GLN A 83 0.41 -8.51 -2.02
C GLN A 83 -0.20 -7.28 -1.35
N SER A 84 -0.49 -6.20 -2.07
CA SER A 84 -1.19 -5.04 -1.51
C SER A 84 -2.61 -5.38 -1.06
N ILE A 85 -3.33 -6.22 -1.81
CA ILE A 85 -4.67 -6.69 -1.42
C ILE A 85 -4.59 -7.63 -0.21
N ILE A 86 -3.60 -8.53 -0.20
CA ILE A 86 -3.41 -9.50 0.88
C ILE A 86 -2.95 -8.81 2.17
N ALA A 87 -2.03 -7.86 2.13
CA ALA A 87 -1.56 -7.15 3.33
C ALA A 87 -2.71 -6.42 4.05
N VAL A 88 -3.63 -5.82 3.28
CA VAL A 88 -4.82 -5.17 3.84
C VAL A 88 -5.80 -6.18 4.45
N LEU A 89 -5.89 -7.40 3.92
CA LEU A 89 -6.87 -8.41 4.37
C LEU A 89 -6.34 -9.40 5.40
N TYR A 90 -5.03 -9.66 5.43
CA TYR A 90 -4.41 -10.70 6.27
C TYR A 90 -3.78 -10.16 7.56
N ASN A 91 -3.57 -8.84 7.67
CA ASN A 91 -3.23 -8.19 8.93
C ASN A 91 -4.47 -7.69 9.70
N SER A 92 -5.68 -8.01 9.23
CA SER A 92 -6.89 -7.87 10.06
C SER A 92 -6.83 -8.96 11.13
N PRO A 93 -6.89 -8.61 12.42
CA PRO A 93 -6.98 -9.61 13.48
C PRO A 93 -8.21 -10.48 13.31
#